data_AF-A0A8X6HHT7-F1
#
_entry.id   AF-A0A8X6HHT7-F1
#
_cell.length_a   1.000
_cell.length_b   1.000
_cell.length_c   1.000
_cell.angle_alpha   90.00
_cell.angle_beta   90.00
_cell.angle_gamma   90.00
#
_symmetry.space_group_name_H-M   'P 1'
#
loop_
_entity.id
_entity.type
_entity.pdbx_description
1 polymer ?
#
loop_
_entity_poly.entity_id
_entity_poly.type
_entity_poly.pdbx_seq_one_letter_code
_entity_poly.pdbx_strand_id
1 'polypeptide(L)'
;MSVTILHFNDCYNVESQSSEPVGGASRFCTALKSFNDLDPLILFSGDIFAPSIMSTFTKGEQMIPVLNSFGVHCSVFGNHDFGKYFTF
;
A
#
# COMPACT_ATOMS: atom_id res chain seq x y z
N MET A 1 2.04 -28.95 2.26
CA MET A 1 2.69 -27.62 2.36
C MET A 1 1.66 -26.60 1.91
N SER A 2 1.35 -25.60 2.74
CA SER A 2 0.38 -24.54 2.42
C SER A 2 1.13 -23.22 2.33
N VAL A 3 0.69 -22.33 1.43
CA VAL A 3 1.22 -20.97 1.30
C VAL A 3 0.06 -20.00 1.46
N THR A 4 0.20 -19.04 2.38
CA THR A 4 -0.78 -17.98 2.59
C THR A 4 -0.32 -16.73 1.86
N ILE A 5 -1.20 -16.12 1.07
CA ILE A 5 -0.90 -14.88 0.34
C ILE A 5 -1.86 -13.80 0.80
N LEU A 6 -1.32 -12.67 1.23
CA LEU A 6 -2.07 -11.43 1.45
C LEU A 6 -1.73 -10.47 0.33
N HIS A 7 -2.72 -10.11 -0.47
CA HIS A 7 -2.53 -9.26 -1.65
C HIS A 7 -3.44 -8.04 -1.58
N PHE A 8 -2.90 -6.90 -2.01
CA PHE A 8 -3.63 -5.66 -2.17
C PHE A 8 -3.06 -4.84 -3.35
N ASN A 9 -3.82 -3.85 -3.79
CA ASN A 9 -3.52 -2.98 -4.92
C ASN A 9 -4.12 -1.58 -4.68
N ASP A 10 -3.77 -0.61 -5.54
CA ASP A 10 -4.51 0.65 -5.66
C ASP A 10 -4.72 1.40 -4.33
N CYS A 11 -3.63 1.65 -3.61
CA CYS A 11 -3.66 2.29 -2.29
C CYS A 11 -3.21 3.75 -2.36
N TYR A 12 -4.18 4.67 -2.32
CA TYR A 12 -3.93 6.09 -2.60
C TYR A 12 -3.92 7.00 -1.37
N ASN A 13 -4.58 6.58 -0.28
CA ASN A 13 -4.78 7.43 0.90
C ASN A 13 -4.27 6.75 2.17
N VAL A 14 -3.45 7.47 2.93
CA VAL A 14 -2.95 7.03 4.24
C VAL A 14 -4.03 7.21 5.32
N GLU A 15 -4.78 8.30 5.22
CA GLU A 15 -5.79 8.70 6.20
C GLU A 15 -7.03 7.81 6.18
N SER A 16 -7.68 7.67 7.33
CA SER A 16 -9.01 7.09 7.43
C SER A 16 -10.07 8.09 6.97
N GLN A 17 -11.19 7.58 6.45
CA GLN A 17 -12.38 8.38 6.17
C GLN A 17 -13.40 8.28 7.31
N SER A 18 -14.31 9.24 7.39
CA SER A 18 -15.31 9.33 8.47
C SER A 18 -16.50 8.37 8.32
N SER A 19 -16.74 7.86 7.10
CA SER A 19 -17.86 6.97 6.78
C SER A 19 -17.37 5.65 6.19
N GLU A 20 -18.12 4.56 6.35
CA GLU A 20 -17.73 3.27 5.78
C GLU A 20 -17.67 3.30 4.23
N PRO A 21 -16.69 2.62 3.60
CA PRO A 21 -15.59 1.87 4.25
C PRO A 21 -14.52 2.78 4.88
N VAL A 22 -14.30 2.75 6.20
CA VAL A 22 -13.43 3.71 6.93
C VAL A 22 -11.96 3.65 6.48
N GLY A 23 -11.50 2.50 5.98
CA GLY A 23 -10.16 2.33 5.42
C GLY A 23 -9.02 2.79 6.34
N GLY A 24 -7.96 3.35 5.74
CA GLY A 24 -6.81 3.94 6.42
C GLY A 24 -5.63 2.98 6.60
N ALA A 25 -4.42 3.48 6.37
CA ALA A 25 -3.19 2.70 6.41
C ALA A 25 -2.92 2.08 7.79
N SER A 26 -3.22 2.79 8.88
CA SER A 26 -3.02 2.27 10.24
C SER A 26 -3.92 1.07 10.55
N ARG A 27 -5.20 1.15 10.17
CA ARG A 27 -6.16 0.04 10.34
C ARG A 27 -5.80 -1.14 9.45
N PHE A 28 -5.38 -0.87 8.21
CA PHE A 28 -4.94 -1.91 7.29
C PHE A 28 -3.67 -2.62 7.77
N CYS A 29 -2.68 -1.88 8.30
CA CYS A 29 -1.48 -2.45 8.92
C CYS A 29 -1.84 -3.39 10.08
N THR A 30 -2.77 -2.99 10.95
CA THR A 30 -3.26 -3.84 12.05
C THR A 30 -3.95 -5.09 11.52
N ALA A 31 -4.77 -4.96 10.47
CA ALA A 31 -5.42 -6.11 9.84
C ALA A 31 -4.40 -7.09 9.26
N LEU A 32 -3.40 -6.62 8.50
CA LEU A 32 -2.32 -7.46 7.98
C LEU A 32 -1.59 -8.22 9.10
N LYS A 33 -1.20 -7.51 10.17
CA LYS A 33 -0.49 -8.10 11.31
C LYS A 33 -1.32 -9.11 12.09
N SER A 34 -2.65 -9.05 11.99
CA SER A 34 -3.53 -10.04 12.64
C SER A 34 -3.43 -11.45 12.01
N PHE A 35 -2.81 -11.58 10.84
CA PHE A 35 -2.58 -12.84 10.13
C PHE A 35 -1.12 -13.32 10.20
N ASN A 36 -0.26 -12.71 11.02
CA ASN A 36 1.17 -13.04 11.10
C ASN A 36 1.43 -14.51 11.51
N ASP A 37 0.51 -15.13 12.24
CA ASP A 37 0.59 -16.55 12.64
C ASP A 37 0.53 -17.51 11.45
N LEU A 38 0.03 -17.05 10.30
CA LEU A 38 -0.07 -17.82 9.05
C LEU A 38 1.20 -17.76 8.19
N ASP A 39 2.24 -17.04 8.63
CA ASP A 39 3.47 -16.76 7.86
C ASP A 39 3.18 -16.31 6.41
N PRO A 40 2.42 -15.22 6.21
CA PRO A 40 1.91 -14.86 4.89
C PRO A 40 2.95 -14.17 4.00
N LEU A 41 2.91 -14.49 2.71
CA LEU A 41 3.56 -13.70 1.67
C LEU A 41 2.68 -12.47 1.36
N ILE A 42 3.12 -11.30 1.82
CA ILE A 42 2.46 -10.02 1.59
C ILE A 42 2.95 -9.42 0.26
N LEU A 43 2.04 -9.24 -0.70
CA LEU A 43 2.33 -8.77 -2.06
C LEU A 43 1.50 -7.54 -2.41
N PHE A 44 2.11 -6.61 -3.15
CA PHE A 44 1.43 -5.42 -3.66
C PHE A 44 1.56 -5.32 -5.18
N SER A 45 0.47 -5.05 -5.90
CA SER A 45 0.46 -5.09 -7.36
C SER A 45 0.50 -3.73 -8.09
N GLY A 46 1.00 -2.68 -7.44
CA GLY A 46 1.30 -1.40 -8.10
C GLY A 46 0.23 -0.32 -7.90
N ASP A 47 0.49 0.85 -8.48
CA ASP A 47 -0.29 2.08 -8.33
C ASP A 47 -0.27 2.59 -6.89
N ILE A 48 0.94 2.81 -6.37
CA ILE A 48 1.13 3.36 -5.02
C ILE A 48 1.30 4.88 -5.03
N PHE A 49 1.86 5.45 -6.10
CA PHE A 49 2.24 6.86 -6.09
C PHE A 49 1.12 7.81 -6.49
N ALA A 50 0.08 7.36 -7.20
CA ALA A 50 -1.01 8.21 -7.66
C ALA A 50 -2.29 7.40 -7.92
N PRO A 51 -3.51 7.99 -7.79
CA PRO A 51 -3.78 9.42 -7.61
C PRO A 51 -4.09 9.81 -6.15
N SER A 52 -3.09 10.33 -5.44
CA SER A 52 -3.28 10.93 -4.11
C SER A 52 -3.10 12.45 -4.15
N ILE A 53 -3.94 13.20 -3.43
CA ILE A 53 -3.73 14.65 -3.24
C ILE A 53 -2.37 14.88 -2.58
N MET A 54 -2.02 14.06 -1.59
CA MET A 54 -0.74 14.17 -0.89
C MET A 54 0.43 14.00 -1.87
N SER A 55 0.33 13.04 -2.79
CA SER A 55 1.33 12.81 -3.84
C SER A 55 1.56 14.00 -4.78
N THR A 56 0.64 14.97 -4.83
CA THR A 56 0.89 16.22 -5.58
C THR A 56 2.00 17.06 -4.94
N PHE A 57 2.17 16.96 -3.62
CA PHE A 57 3.16 17.70 -2.85
C PHE A 57 4.41 16.85 -2.53
N THR A 58 4.20 15.58 -2.20
CA THR A 58 5.24 14.64 -1.74
C THR A 58 5.78 13.74 -2.86
N LYS A 59 5.22 13.83 -4.07
CA LYS A 59 5.60 12.99 -5.23
C LYS A 59 5.51 11.48 -4.96
N GLY A 60 4.66 11.06 -4.02
CA GLY A 60 4.46 9.66 -3.66
C GLY A 60 5.38 9.13 -2.55
N GLU A 61 6.38 9.89 -2.10
CA GLU A 61 7.34 9.46 -1.07
C GLU A 61 6.67 9.07 0.26
N GLN A 62 5.52 9.66 0.58
CA GLN A 62 4.76 9.36 1.81
C GLN A 62 4.30 7.89 1.89
N MET A 63 4.19 7.20 0.75
CA MET A 63 3.73 5.81 0.71
C MET A 63 4.86 4.80 0.94
N ILE A 64 6.12 5.21 0.79
CA ILE A 64 7.29 4.36 1.05
C ILE A 64 7.30 3.84 2.50
N PRO A 65 7.22 4.69 3.55
CA PRO A 65 7.18 4.21 4.92
C PRO A 65 5.91 3.39 5.22
N VAL A 66 4.82 3.61 4.48
CA VAL A 66 3.57 2.86 4.63
C VAL A 66 3.75 1.41 4.16
N LEU A 67 4.25 1.20 2.93
CA LEU A 67 4.53 -0.15 2.41
C LEU A 67 5.56 -0.89 3.25
N ASN A 68 6.62 -0.20 3.72
CA ASN A 68 7.60 -0.77 4.64
C ASN A 68 6.95 -1.20 5.96
N SER A 69 6.03 -0.41 6.50
CA SER A 69 5.31 -0.72 7.75
C SER A 69 4.32 -1.88 7.60
N PHE A 70 3.85 -2.15 6.38
CA PHE A 70 3.00 -3.30 6.06
C PHE A 70 3.79 -4.60 5.93
N GLY A 71 5.12 -4.54 5.75
CA GLY A 71 5.95 -5.72 5.53
C GLY A 71 5.75 -6.34 4.14
N VAL A 72 5.53 -5.50 3.11
CA VAL A 72 5.41 -5.97 1.73
C VAL A 72 6.72 -6.63 1.28
N HIS A 73 6.63 -7.87 0.80
CA HIS A 73 7.79 -8.64 0.35
C HIS A 73 8.17 -8.33 -1.09
N CYS A 74 7.17 -8.04 -1.92
CA CYS A 74 7.36 -7.69 -3.32
C CYS A 74 6.27 -6.73 -3.77
N SER A 75 6.69 -5.72 -4.53
CA SER A 75 5.85 -4.75 -5.20
C SER A 75 6.21 -4.73 -6.67
N VAL A 76 5.21 -4.64 -7.54
CA VAL A 76 5.42 -4.33 -8.97
C VAL A 76 4.99 -2.90 -9.26
N PHE A 77 5.43 -2.36 -10.40
CA PHE A 77 4.95 -1.08 -10.89
C PHE A 77 3.57 -1.23 -11.54
N GLY A 78 2.66 -0.32 -11.22
CA GLY A 78 1.40 -0.14 -11.91
C GLY A 78 1.49 0.94 -13.00
N ASN A 79 0.38 1.19 -13.70
CA ASN A 79 0.34 2.18 -14.79
C ASN A 79 0.49 3.63 -14.32
N HIS A 80 0.12 3.94 -13.08
CA HIS A 80 0.23 5.27 -12.49
C HIS A 80 1.62 5.60 -11.92
N ASP A 81 2.47 4.59 -11.73
CA ASP A 81 3.81 4.78 -11.16
C ASP A 81 4.80 5.39 -12.15
N PHE A 82 4.52 5.34 -13.46
CA PHE A 82 5.32 5.97 -14.53
C PHE A 82 4.84 7.39 -14.90
N GLY A 83 4.00 7.99 -14.05
CA GLY A 83 3.38 9.30 -14.28
C GLY A 83 4.32 10.50 -14.06
N LYS A 84 3.71 11.66 -13.77
CA LYS A 84 4.36 12.99 -13.70
C LYS A 84 5.60 13.12 -12.80
N TYR A 85 5.84 12.17 -11.91
CA TYR A 85 6.88 12.24 -10.89
C TYR A 85 7.93 11.15 -11.02
N PHE A 86 7.85 10.32 -12.06
CA PHE A 86 8.86 9.31 -12.33
C PHE A 86 10.14 10.00 -12.83
N THR A 87 11.16 10.05 -11.98
CA THR A 87 12.49 10.57 -12.30
C THR A 87 13.52 9.51 -12.01
N PHE A 88 14.35 9.18 -13.00
CA PHE A 88 15.52 8.29 -12.85
C PHE A 88 16.61 8.93 -11.98
#